data_AF-J2GS41-F1
#
_entry.id   AF-J2GS41-F1
#
_cell.length_a   1.000
_cell.length_b   1.000
_cell.length_c   1.000
_cell.angle_alpha   90.00
_cell.angle_beta   90.00
_cell.angle_gamma   90.00
#
_symmetry.space_group_name_H-M   'P 1'
#
loop_
_entity.id
_entity.type
_entity.pdbx_description
1 polymer ?
#
loop_
_entity_poly.entity_id
_entity_poly.type
_entity_poly.pdbx_seq_one_letter_code
_entity_poly.pdbx_strand_id
1 'polypeptide(L)'
;GIGGGGGSSGDGKAVTAINEGSIITHQDLAVGLFAQSVGGGGGNGAGAGGFVAIGGDGGAGGAGLAVNVTNNGDLTTHGYDSYAIFAQSVGGGGGNGGGAGAQFAIGGAGAGGGAGGDVTVYNRGSINTVLDGSGGVFAQSVGGGGGNGGDSVSVGAFVALSIGGSGGTASKGGDVTVGNSGAIITKGDRASAIYAQSVGGGGG
;
A
#
# COMPACT_ATOMS: atom_id res chain seq x y z
N GLY A 1 -11.30 0.64 32.75
CA GLY A 1 -9.94 1.09 32.45
C GLY A 1 -9.88 1.66 31.05
N ILE A 2 -8.71 2.13 30.64
CA ILE A 2 -8.49 2.68 29.29
C ILE A 2 -7.42 1.82 28.60
N GLY A 3 -7.67 1.44 27.35
CA GLY A 3 -6.75 0.67 26.52
C GLY A 3 -5.59 1.55 26.03
N GLY A 4 -4.40 0.97 25.89
CA GLY A 4 -3.26 1.66 25.27
C GLY A 4 -3.51 1.90 23.77
N GLY A 5 -3.11 3.06 23.26
CA GLY A 5 -3.19 3.36 21.83
C GLY A 5 -2.21 2.51 21.00
N GLY A 6 -2.56 2.30 19.74
CA GLY A 6 -1.69 1.70 18.74
C GLY A 6 -0.57 2.66 18.33
N GLY A 7 0.62 2.12 18.08
CA GLY A 7 1.75 2.91 17.58
C GLY A 7 1.56 3.29 16.11
N SER A 8 1.87 4.53 15.75
CA SER A 8 1.96 4.92 14.33
C SER A 8 3.17 4.24 13.68
N SER A 9 3.06 3.97 12.38
CA SER A 9 4.18 3.45 11.58
C SER A 9 4.98 4.55 10.91
N GLY A 10 6.17 4.19 10.43
CA GLY A 10 6.97 5.06 9.58
C GLY A 10 6.49 5.05 8.12
N ASP A 11 6.73 6.16 7.44
CA ASP A 11 6.60 6.24 6.00
C ASP A 11 7.65 5.37 5.31
N GLY A 12 7.35 4.97 4.08
CA GLY A 12 8.37 4.52 3.15
C GLY A 12 9.36 5.64 2.84
N LYS A 13 10.29 5.37 1.94
CA LYS A 13 11.20 6.40 1.43
C LYS A 13 11.00 6.59 -0.06
N ALA A 14 11.31 7.78 -0.55
CA ALA A 14 11.35 7.99 -1.98
C ALA A 14 12.39 7.04 -2.60
N VAL A 15 12.03 6.42 -3.72
CA VAL A 15 12.89 5.48 -4.44
C VAL A 15 13.18 6.03 -5.81
N THR A 16 14.48 6.11 -6.13
CA THR A 16 14.95 6.47 -7.46
C THR A 16 15.73 5.31 -8.06
N ALA A 17 15.31 4.83 -9.23
CA ALA A 17 16.02 3.80 -9.98
C ALA A 17 16.39 4.33 -11.36
N ILE A 18 17.67 4.23 -11.71
CA ILE A 18 18.21 4.71 -12.99
C ILE A 18 18.97 3.56 -13.64
N ASN A 19 18.60 3.23 -14.88
CA ASN A 19 19.35 2.29 -15.71
C ASN A 19 19.94 3.02 -16.92
N GLU A 20 21.26 2.96 -17.05
CA GLU A 20 22.02 3.50 -18.19
C GLU A 20 22.58 2.39 -19.11
N GLY A 21 22.47 1.12 -18.70
CA GLY A 21 23.09 -0.03 -19.38
C GLY A 21 22.09 -1.05 -19.92
N SER A 22 22.60 -2.10 -20.56
CA SER A 22 21.75 -3.22 -20.97
C SER A 22 21.49 -4.16 -19.79
N ILE A 23 20.22 -4.54 -19.57
CA ILE A 23 19.79 -5.51 -18.58
C ILE A 23 19.06 -6.65 -19.31
N ILE A 24 19.49 -7.89 -19.04
CA ILE A 24 18.88 -9.11 -19.59
C ILE A 24 18.53 -10.05 -18.45
N THR A 25 17.26 -10.47 -18.35
CA THR A 25 16.79 -11.47 -17.37
C THR A 25 16.32 -12.74 -18.07
N HIS A 26 16.59 -13.90 -17.47
CA HIS A 26 16.38 -15.20 -18.12
C HIS A 26 15.34 -16.11 -17.48
N GLN A 27 15.16 -16.04 -16.17
CA GLN A 27 14.26 -16.93 -15.43
C GLN A 27 12.86 -16.32 -15.32
N ASP A 28 11.89 -17.16 -14.96
CA ASP A 28 10.51 -16.72 -14.71
C ASP A 28 10.46 -15.75 -13.51
N LEU A 29 9.48 -14.85 -13.53
CA LEU A 29 9.29 -13.80 -12.53
C LEU A 29 10.51 -12.86 -12.36
N ALA A 30 11.43 -12.83 -13.32
CA ALA A 30 12.65 -12.05 -13.22
C ALA A 30 12.47 -10.63 -13.77
N VAL A 31 12.21 -9.70 -12.85
CA VAL A 31 12.05 -8.27 -13.17
C VAL A 31 13.39 -7.64 -13.56
N GLY A 32 13.40 -6.84 -14.63
CA GLY A 32 14.59 -6.13 -15.07
C GLY A 32 14.97 -4.97 -14.13
N LEU A 33 14.06 -4.01 -13.95
CA LEU A 33 14.23 -2.86 -13.06
C LEU A 33 13.07 -2.78 -12.08
N PHE A 34 13.36 -2.96 -10.79
CA PHE A 34 12.36 -2.96 -9.71
C PHE A 34 12.57 -1.76 -8.79
N ALA A 35 11.51 -0.97 -8.56
CA ALA A 35 11.50 0.16 -7.65
C ALA A 35 10.20 0.19 -6.85
N GLN A 36 10.29 0.15 -5.52
CA GLN A 36 9.12 0.08 -4.66
C GLN A 36 9.28 0.88 -3.38
N SER A 37 8.29 1.73 -3.07
CA SER A 37 8.14 2.41 -1.79
C SER A 37 6.91 1.88 -1.06
N VAL A 38 7.07 1.43 0.18
CA VAL A 38 5.98 0.89 1.00
C VAL A 38 5.98 1.58 2.36
N GLY A 39 4.86 2.20 2.72
CA GLY A 39 4.62 2.70 4.07
C GLY A 39 4.29 1.60 5.06
N GLY A 40 4.69 1.76 6.32
CA GLY A 40 4.38 0.78 7.36
C GLY A 40 2.88 0.77 7.71
N GLY A 41 2.39 -0.33 8.29
CA GLY A 41 1.03 -0.41 8.82
C GLY A 41 0.95 0.09 10.26
N GLY A 42 -0.12 0.81 10.60
CA GLY A 42 -0.38 1.29 11.95
C GLY A 42 -0.67 0.17 12.94
N GLY A 43 -0.28 0.36 14.20
CA GLY A 43 -0.53 -0.60 15.28
C GLY A 43 -1.98 -0.58 15.76
N ASN A 44 -2.49 -1.72 16.23
CA ASN A 44 -3.83 -1.79 16.81
C ASN A 44 -3.86 -1.22 18.23
N GLY A 45 -4.96 -0.56 18.59
CA GLY A 45 -5.26 -0.20 19.96
C GLY A 45 -5.55 -1.41 20.84
N ALA A 46 -5.19 -1.33 22.11
CA ALA A 46 -5.43 -2.39 23.07
C ALA A 46 -6.87 -2.34 23.62
N GLY A 47 -7.40 -3.51 23.96
CA GLY A 47 -8.72 -3.60 24.59
C GLY A 47 -8.74 -3.09 26.04
N ALA A 48 -9.94 -2.81 26.54
CA ALA A 48 -10.13 -2.32 27.91
C ALA A 48 -11.29 -3.03 28.63
N GLY A 49 -11.18 -3.14 29.96
CA GLY A 49 -12.23 -3.72 30.82
C GLY A 49 -12.43 -2.98 32.14
N GLY A 50 -13.55 -3.29 32.83
CA GLY A 50 -13.86 -2.79 34.18
C GLY A 50 -15.31 -2.32 34.35
N PHE A 51 -15.55 -1.38 35.26
CA PHE A 51 -16.88 -0.77 35.44
C PHE A 51 -17.21 0.23 34.33
N VAL A 52 -16.25 1.11 34.01
CA VAL A 52 -16.22 1.91 32.78
C VAL A 52 -14.99 1.50 31.98
N ALA A 53 -15.14 1.25 30.68
CA ALA A 53 -14.05 0.89 29.77
C ALA A 53 -14.06 1.73 28.50
N ILE A 54 -12.87 2.15 28.07
CA ILE A 54 -12.64 2.81 26.79
C ILE A 54 -11.50 2.08 26.09
N GLY A 55 -11.75 1.53 24.91
CA GLY A 55 -10.73 0.87 24.09
C GLY A 55 -9.68 1.88 23.61
N GLY A 56 -8.45 1.43 23.38
CA GLY A 56 -7.41 2.28 22.83
C GLY A 56 -7.63 2.52 21.33
N ASP A 57 -7.26 3.70 20.82
CA ASP A 57 -7.34 3.99 19.39
C ASP A 57 -6.24 3.26 18.60
N GLY A 58 -6.49 2.99 17.31
CA GLY A 58 -5.47 2.51 16.39
C GLY A 58 -4.42 3.58 16.06
N GLY A 59 -3.25 3.15 15.58
CA GLY A 59 -2.19 4.01 15.06
C GLY A 59 -2.33 4.25 13.56
N ALA A 60 -1.88 5.40 13.06
CA ALA A 60 -1.94 5.71 11.63
C ALA A 60 -0.96 4.85 10.81
N GLY A 61 -1.37 4.51 9.58
CA GLY A 61 -0.48 3.92 8.58
C GLY A 61 0.48 4.96 7.98
N GLY A 62 1.66 4.51 7.55
CA GLY A 62 2.68 5.35 6.90
C GLY A 62 2.44 5.49 5.41
N ALA A 63 2.87 6.59 4.82
CA ALA A 63 2.76 6.82 3.38
C ALA A 63 3.77 5.98 2.58
N GLY A 64 3.35 5.48 1.41
CA GLY A 64 4.27 5.17 0.33
C GLY A 64 4.71 6.48 -0.29
N LEU A 65 6.01 6.69 -0.48
CA LEU A 65 6.52 7.94 -1.06
C LEU A 65 6.80 7.78 -2.55
N ALA A 66 7.30 8.86 -3.16
CA ALA A 66 7.51 8.93 -4.60
C ALA A 66 8.41 7.80 -5.11
N VAL A 67 8.05 7.24 -6.26
CA VAL A 67 8.87 6.28 -7.01
C VAL A 67 9.19 6.86 -8.37
N ASN A 68 10.47 7.09 -8.64
CA ASN A 68 10.97 7.66 -9.87
C ASN A 68 11.89 6.67 -10.58
N VAL A 69 11.47 6.21 -11.75
CA VAL A 69 12.24 5.28 -12.58
C VAL A 69 12.64 5.97 -13.88
N THR A 70 13.93 5.90 -14.23
CA THR A 70 14.45 6.33 -15.53
C THR A 70 15.21 5.18 -16.17
N ASN A 71 14.76 4.75 -17.35
CA ASN A 71 15.44 3.74 -18.15
C ASN A 71 15.96 4.36 -19.45
N ASN A 72 17.28 4.49 -19.58
CA ASN A 72 17.94 4.94 -20.81
C ASN A 72 18.54 3.78 -21.61
N GLY A 73 18.86 2.65 -20.96
CA GLY A 73 19.43 1.46 -21.60
C GLY A 73 18.40 0.41 -22.02
N ASP A 74 18.85 -0.62 -22.73
CA ASP A 74 17.97 -1.68 -23.24
C ASP A 74 17.63 -2.71 -22.16
N LEU A 75 16.36 -3.11 -22.10
CA LEU A 75 15.82 -4.11 -21.18
C LEU A 75 15.25 -5.29 -21.96
N THR A 76 15.72 -6.50 -21.67
CA THR A 76 15.15 -7.73 -22.22
C THR A 76 14.79 -8.72 -21.12
N THR A 77 13.56 -9.22 -21.13
CA THR A 77 13.11 -10.29 -20.22
C THR A 77 12.69 -11.53 -21.02
N HIS A 78 13.27 -12.69 -20.67
CA HIS A 78 13.01 -13.96 -21.38
C HIS A 78 12.10 -14.92 -20.63
N GLY A 79 11.85 -14.75 -19.33
CA GLY A 79 11.01 -15.65 -18.54
C GLY A 79 9.51 -15.34 -18.64
N TYR A 80 8.69 -16.26 -18.15
CA TYR A 80 7.24 -16.05 -17.94
C TYR A 80 6.98 -15.04 -16.82
N ASP A 81 5.83 -14.35 -16.89
CA ASP A 81 5.35 -13.42 -15.86
C ASP A 81 6.40 -12.38 -15.41
N SER A 82 7.27 -11.95 -16.34
CA SER A 82 8.45 -11.11 -16.07
C SER A 82 8.24 -9.68 -16.56
N TYR A 83 8.08 -8.73 -15.65
CA TYR A 83 8.04 -7.30 -16.01
C TYR A 83 9.42 -6.74 -16.35
N ALA A 84 9.55 -5.97 -17.41
CA ALA A 84 10.82 -5.28 -17.67
C ALA A 84 11.07 -4.15 -16.66
N ILE A 85 10.05 -3.34 -16.39
CA ILE A 85 10.07 -2.32 -15.34
C ILE A 85 8.87 -2.53 -14.41
N PHE A 86 9.14 -2.59 -13.11
CA PHE A 86 8.13 -2.59 -12.06
C PHE A 86 8.36 -1.42 -11.11
N ALA A 87 7.41 -0.49 -11.06
CA ALA A 87 7.45 0.71 -10.24
C ALA A 87 6.17 0.81 -9.39
N GLN A 88 6.30 0.81 -8.06
CA GLN A 88 5.11 0.80 -7.21
C GLN A 88 5.28 1.61 -5.92
N SER A 89 4.31 2.46 -5.62
CA SER A 89 4.19 3.12 -4.31
C SER A 89 2.94 2.63 -3.59
N VAL A 90 3.08 2.21 -2.33
CA VAL A 90 1.99 1.66 -1.53
C VAL A 90 1.96 2.34 -0.16
N GLY A 91 0.84 2.98 0.16
CA GLY A 91 0.53 3.44 1.51
C GLY A 91 0.17 2.27 2.44
N GLY A 92 0.63 2.31 3.68
CA GLY A 92 0.33 1.30 4.68
C GLY A 92 -1.09 1.44 5.25
N GLY A 93 -1.66 0.34 5.74
CA GLY A 93 -2.99 0.35 6.36
C GLY A 93 -3.00 1.02 7.74
N GLY A 94 -4.14 1.61 8.12
CA GLY A 94 -4.37 2.11 9.48
C GLY A 94 -4.60 1.00 10.48
N GLY A 95 -4.28 1.26 11.75
CA GLY A 95 -4.52 0.33 12.86
C GLY A 95 -5.98 0.32 13.30
N ASN A 96 -6.45 -0.83 13.78
CA ASN A 96 -7.80 -0.96 14.34
C ASN A 96 -7.87 -0.41 15.77
N GLY A 97 -9.03 0.11 16.15
CA GLY A 97 -9.34 0.44 17.53
C GLY A 97 -9.50 -0.82 18.39
N GLY A 98 -9.12 -0.71 19.66
CA GLY A 98 -9.29 -1.76 20.66
C GLY A 98 -10.73 -1.86 21.16
N GLY A 99 -11.18 -3.07 21.45
CA GLY A 99 -12.52 -3.28 22.00
C GLY A 99 -12.66 -2.90 23.48
N ALA A 100 -13.90 -2.69 23.94
CA ALA A 100 -14.20 -2.40 25.35
C ALA A 100 -15.29 -3.31 25.92
N GLY A 101 -15.06 -3.82 27.14
CA GLY A 101 -16.03 -4.66 27.88
C GLY A 101 -16.26 -4.15 29.30
N ALA A 102 -17.44 -3.58 29.59
CA ALA A 102 -17.74 -2.96 30.90
C ALA A 102 -19.24 -2.72 31.12
N GLN A 103 -19.67 -2.15 32.26
CA GLN A 103 -21.07 -1.70 32.38
C GLN A 103 -21.32 -0.45 31.50
N PHE A 104 -20.31 0.41 31.38
CA PHE A 104 -20.25 1.52 30.43
C PHE A 104 -19.02 1.33 29.54
N ALA A 105 -19.22 1.00 28.27
CA ALA A 105 -18.17 0.61 27.34
C ALA A 105 -18.16 1.51 26.10
N ILE A 106 -16.97 1.98 25.71
CA ILE A 106 -16.74 2.71 24.46
C ILE A 106 -15.57 2.05 23.72
N GLY A 107 -15.78 1.59 22.49
CA GLY A 107 -14.70 1.06 21.66
C GLY A 107 -13.75 2.16 21.20
N GLY A 108 -12.47 1.83 21.02
CA GLY A 108 -11.48 2.77 20.47
C GLY A 108 -11.71 3.02 18.98
N ALA A 109 -11.27 4.16 18.46
CA ALA A 109 -11.36 4.46 17.04
C ALA A 109 -10.30 3.71 16.23
N GLY A 110 -10.64 3.30 15.00
CA GLY A 110 -9.66 2.95 13.99
C GLY A 110 -8.94 4.19 13.45
N ALA A 111 -7.76 4.00 12.88
CA ALA A 111 -6.96 5.09 12.32
C ALA A 111 -6.93 5.08 10.79
N GLY A 112 -6.59 6.21 10.18
CA GLY A 112 -6.43 6.30 8.73
C GLY A 112 -5.22 5.52 8.20
N GLY A 113 -5.32 5.03 6.96
CA GLY A 113 -4.18 4.50 6.21
C GLY A 113 -3.26 5.61 5.69
N GLY A 114 -2.07 5.25 5.23
CA GLY A 114 -1.14 6.16 4.55
C GLY A 114 -1.49 6.35 3.08
N ALA A 115 -1.12 7.49 2.49
CA ALA A 115 -1.27 7.72 1.05
C ALA A 115 -0.26 6.90 0.24
N GLY A 116 -0.63 6.53 -0.98
CA GLY A 116 0.33 6.13 -2.00
C GLY A 116 1.02 7.37 -2.57
N GLY A 117 2.28 7.25 -2.94
CA GLY A 117 3.07 8.34 -3.52
C GLY A 117 3.00 8.35 -5.03
N ASP A 118 3.42 9.46 -5.64
CA ASP A 118 3.47 9.56 -7.10
C ASP A 118 4.43 8.52 -7.69
N VAL A 119 4.03 7.92 -8.81
CA VAL A 119 4.86 6.97 -9.55
C VAL A 119 5.14 7.55 -10.93
N THR A 120 6.41 7.82 -11.20
CA THR A 120 6.86 8.35 -12.49
C THR A 120 7.87 7.40 -13.12
N VAL A 121 7.56 6.94 -14.34
CA VAL A 121 8.48 6.12 -15.14
C VAL A 121 8.78 6.84 -16.44
N TYR A 122 10.07 7.02 -16.75
CA TYR A 122 10.54 7.49 -18.04
C TYR A 122 11.35 6.40 -18.74
N ASN A 123 10.83 5.84 -19.82
CA ASN A 123 11.52 4.89 -20.67
C ASN A 123 12.02 5.54 -21.96
N ARG A 124 13.33 5.56 -22.18
CA ARG A 124 13.98 6.01 -23.41
C ARG A 124 14.66 4.87 -24.18
N GLY A 125 15.11 3.83 -23.48
CA GLY A 125 15.71 2.63 -24.08
C GLY A 125 14.69 1.64 -24.66
N SER A 126 15.16 0.62 -25.37
CA SER A 126 14.28 -0.41 -25.93
C SER A 126 13.91 -1.46 -24.87
N ILE A 127 12.63 -1.82 -24.77
CA ILE A 127 12.12 -2.90 -23.94
C ILE A 127 11.64 -4.04 -24.84
N ASN A 128 12.11 -5.26 -24.57
CA ASN A 128 11.64 -6.48 -25.24
C ASN A 128 11.32 -7.58 -24.21
N THR A 129 10.05 -7.96 -24.11
CA THR A 129 9.61 -9.10 -23.28
C THR A 129 9.10 -10.24 -24.17
N VAL A 130 9.49 -11.47 -23.83
CA VAL A 130 9.41 -12.59 -24.80
C VAL A 130 8.25 -13.56 -24.54
N LEU A 131 8.01 -13.95 -23.29
CA LEU A 131 7.04 -15.00 -22.96
C LEU A 131 5.74 -14.45 -22.37
N ASP A 132 4.77 -15.34 -22.16
CA ASP A 132 3.43 -15.01 -21.68
C ASP A 132 3.45 -14.35 -20.30
N GLY A 133 2.50 -13.43 -20.07
CA GLY A 133 2.37 -12.68 -18.82
C GLY A 133 3.47 -11.63 -18.58
N SER A 134 4.49 -11.57 -19.44
CA SER A 134 5.64 -10.69 -19.26
C SER A 134 5.37 -9.28 -19.80
N GLY A 135 4.99 -8.36 -18.91
CA GLY A 135 4.68 -6.97 -19.26
C GLY A 135 5.90 -6.08 -19.47
N GLY A 136 5.74 -5.00 -20.23
CA GLY A 136 6.80 -4.00 -20.43
C GLY A 136 7.00 -3.15 -19.16
N VAL A 137 6.10 -2.20 -18.93
CA VAL A 137 6.13 -1.30 -17.77
C VAL A 137 4.89 -1.51 -16.91
N PHE A 138 5.10 -1.84 -15.64
CA PHE A 138 4.08 -1.79 -14.60
C PHE A 138 4.37 -0.60 -13.68
N ALA A 139 3.42 0.33 -13.59
CA ALA A 139 3.47 1.49 -12.72
C ALA A 139 2.18 1.60 -11.92
N GLN A 140 2.27 1.59 -10.59
CA GLN A 140 1.08 1.64 -9.75
C GLN A 140 1.29 2.43 -8.45
N SER A 141 0.36 3.33 -8.16
CA SER A 141 0.26 3.96 -6.84
C SER A 141 -0.99 3.47 -6.13
N VAL A 142 -0.85 3.07 -4.87
CA VAL A 142 -1.95 2.53 -4.05
C VAL A 142 -2.01 3.24 -2.71
N GLY A 143 -3.16 3.83 -2.39
CA GLY A 143 -3.46 4.32 -1.05
C GLY A 143 -3.76 3.19 -0.07
N GLY A 144 -3.32 3.35 1.18
CA GLY A 144 -3.61 2.44 2.28
C GLY A 144 -5.07 2.53 2.74
N GLY A 145 -5.60 1.41 3.23
CA GLY A 145 -6.94 1.36 3.83
C GLY A 145 -6.98 1.92 5.25
N GLY A 146 -8.15 2.38 5.70
CA GLY A 146 -8.41 2.72 7.11
C GLY A 146 -8.51 1.47 7.99
N GLY A 147 -8.31 1.65 9.30
CA GLY A 147 -8.51 0.61 10.31
C GLY A 147 -9.94 0.61 10.84
N ASN A 148 -10.43 -0.54 11.32
CA ASN A 148 -11.78 -0.66 11.85
C ASN A 148 -11.90 -0.02 13.24
N GLY A 149 -13.11 0.46 13.57
CA GLY A 149 -13.45 0.83 14.94
C GLY A 149 -13.48 -0.38 15.88
N GLY A 150 -13.19 -0.15 17.16
CA GLY A 150 -13.22 -1.19 18.19
C GLY A 150 -14.63 -1.53 18.62
N ASP A 151 -14.88 -2.81 18.89
CA ASP A 151 -16.17 -3.26 19.40
C ASP A 151 -16.44 -2.78 20.82
N SER A 152 -17.71 -2.72 21.22
CA SER A 152 -18.10 -2.43 22.59
C SER A 152 -19.15 -3.42 23.09
N VAL A 153 -18.93 -3.97 24.28
CA VAL A 153 -19.83 -4.91 24.92
C VAL A 153 -20.16 -4.40 26.31
N SER A 154 -21.43 -4.08 26.54
CA SER A 154 -21.89 -3.67 27.86
C SER A 154 -22.43 -4.86 28.67
N VAL A 155 -21.95 -5.06 29.89
CA VAL A 155 -22.40 -6.14 30.79
C VAL A 155 -22.78 -5.57 32.15
N GLY A 156 -24.07 -5.63 32.52
CA GLY A 156 -24.57 -5.13 33.80
C GLY A 156 -26.01 -5.55 34.10
N ALA A 157 -26.36 -5.62 35.39
CA ALA A 157 -27.71 -6.00 35.87
C ALA A 157 -28.71 -4.82 35.94
N PHE A 158 -28.24 -3.60 35.64
CA PHE A 158 -29.00 -2.35 35.67
C PHE A 158 -28.75 -1.58 34.35
N VAL A 159 -28.79 -0.25 34.35
CA VAL A 159 -28.47 0.56 33.15
C VAL A 159 -27.04 0.28 32.70
N ALA A 160 -26.90 -0.01 31.41
CA ALA A 160 -25.65 -0.29 30.73
C ALA A 160 -25.61 0.50 29.41
N LEU A 161 -24.42 0.91 28.99
CA LEU A 161 -24.20 1.67 27.76
C LEU A 161 -23.03 1.08 26.99
N SER A 162 -23.21 0.86 25.70
CA SER A 162 -22.17 0.42 24.76
C SER A 162 -22.15 1.34 23.55
N ILE A 163 -21.00 1.92 23.23
CA ILE A 163 -20.77 2.72 22.01
C ILE A 163 -19.58 2.12 21.27
N GLY A 164 -19.78 1.66 20.03
CA GLY A 164 -18.68 1.17 19.20
C GLY A 164 -17.73 2.29 18.81
N GLY A 165 -16.50 1.92 18.46
CA GLY A 165 -15.52 2.84 17.89
C GLY A 165 -15.89 3.24 16.46
N SER A 166 -15.42 4.41 16.03
CA SER A 166 -15.50 4.82 14.62
C SER A 166 -14.41 4.14 13.81
N GLY A 167 -14.72 3.81 12.55
CA GLY A 167 -13.72 3.39 11.57
C GLY A 167 -12.76 4.51 11.17
N GLY A 168 -11.64 4.11 10.58
CA GLY A 168 -10.58 4.96 10.06
C GLY A 168 -10.82 5.36 8.61
N THR A 169 -10.25 6.50 8.21
CA THR A 169 -10.41 7.01 6.85
C THR A 169 -9.53 6.26 5.84
N ALA A 170 -10.07 6.03 4.65
CA ALA A 170 -9.29 5.64 3.48
C ALA A 170 -8.27 6.71 3.08
N SER A 171 -7.19 6.29 2.41
CA SER A 171 -6.20 7.19 1.81
C SER A 171 -6.16 7.09 0.29
N LYS A 172 -5.62 8.10 -0.40
CA LYS A 172 -5.55 8.13 -1.87
C LYS A 172 -4.27 7.48 -2.39
N GLY A 173 -4.32 6.96 -3.62
CA GLY A 173 -3.12 6.77 -4.43
C GLY A 173 -2.63 8.12 -4.97
N GLY A 174 -1.35 8.17 -5.32
CA GLY A 174 -0.72 9.31 -6.00
C GLY A 174 -0.91 9.26 -7.51
N ASP A 175 -0.42 10.29 -8.20
CA ASP A 175 -0.46 10.34 -9.65
C ASP A 175 0.48 9.29 -10.26
N VAL A 176 0.06 8.70 -11.38
CA VAL A 176 0.88 7.73 -12.13
C VAL A 176 1.15 8.25 -13.52
N THR A 177 2.43 8.51 -13.80
CA THR A 177 2.90 9.04 -15.08
C THR A 177 3.89 8.05 -15.71
N VAL A 178 3.61 7.62 -16.93
CA VAL A 178 4.54 6.83 -17.75
C VAL A 178 4.83 7.59 -19.04
N GLY A 179 6.06 8.12 -19.14
CA GLY A 179 6.59 8.68 -20.38
C GLY A 179 7.44 7.65 -21.11
N ASN A 180 7.14 7.41 -22.39
CA ASN A 180 7.90 6.48 -23.22
C ASN A 180 8.32 7.14 -24.53
N SER A 181 9.62 7.09 -24.84
CA SER A 181 10.18 7.47 -26.14
C SER A 181 10.94 6.32 -26.81
N GLY A 182 11.17 5.20 -26.11
CA GLY A 182 11.78 3.99 -26.65
C GLY A 182 10.74 3.01 -27.23
N ALA A 183 11.19 1.97 -27.93
CA ALA A 183 10.31 0.89 -28.35
C ALA A 183 9.96 -0.02 -27.16
N ILE A 184 8.70 -0.45 -27.06
CA ILE A 184 8.27 -1.47 -26.10
C ILE A 184 7.60 -2.59 -26.90
N ILE A 185 8.22 -3.76 -26.91
CA ILE A 185 7.75 -4.95 -27.62
C ILE A 185 7.45 -6.04 -26.61
N THR A 186 6.19 -6.43 -26.50
CA THR A 186 5.73 -7.52 -25.65
C THR A 186 5.18 -8.63 -26.54
N LYS A 187 5.84 -9.80 -26.57
CA LYS A 187 5.55 -10.87 -27.55
C LYS A 187 4.56 -11.94 -27.07
N GLY A 188 4.49 -12.18 -25.77
CA GLY A 188 3.66 -13.24 -25.19
C GLY A 188 2.18 -12.87 -25.04
N ASP A 189 1.35 -13.88 -24.79
CA ASP A 189 -0.06 -13.69 -24.49
C ASP A 189 -0.23 -13.01 -23.13
N ARG A 190 -1.30 -12.20 -22.97
CA ARG A 190 -1.59 -11.41 -21.75
C ARG A 190 -0.45 -10.47 -21.33
N ALA A 191 0.45 -10.13 -22.25
CA ALA A 191 1.56 -9.22 -22.00
C ALA A 191 1.17 -7.77 -22.34
N SER A 192 0.99 -6.93 -21.32
CA SER A 192 0.70 -5.50 -21.50
C SER A 192 1.99 -4.70 -21.71
N ALA A 193 2.02 -3.83 -22.72
CA ALA A 193 3.17 -2.95 -22.96
C ALA A 193 3.35 -1.93 -21.82
N ILE A 194 2.29 -1.21 -21.46
CA ILE A 194 2.26 -0.27 -20.34
C ILE A 194 0.99 -0.51 -19.55
N TYR A 195 1.14 -0.74 -18.25
CA TYR A 195 0.09 -0.72 -17.25
C TYR A 195 0.38 0.40 -16.26
N ALA A 196 -0.51 1.38 -16.18
CA ALA A 196 -0.39 2.54 -15.30
C ALA A 196 -1.70 2.73 -14.53
N GLN A 197 -1.65 2.70 -13.19
CA GLN A 197 -2.86 2.79 -12.37
C GLN A 197 -2.64 3.52 -11.04
N SER A 198 -3.48 4.50 -10.75
CA SER A 198 -3.66 5.04 -9.40
C SER A 198 -4.89 4.41 -8.74
N VAL A 199 -4.73 3.92 -7.51
CA VAL A 199 -5.76 3.22 -6.75
C VAL A 199 -5.91 3.90 -5.38
N GLY A 200 -7.13 4.31 -5.03
CA GLY A 200 -7.46 4.73 -3.67
C GLY A 200 -7.61 3.55 -2.72
N GLY A 201 -7.41 3.78 -1.42
CA GLY A 201 -7.65 2.83 -0.35
C GLY A 201 -9.13 2.68 -0.02
N GLY A 202 -9.45 1.62 0.74
CA GLY A 202 -10.77 1.38 1.33
C GLY A 202 -10.92 2.04 2.72
N GLY A 203 -12.16 2.25 3.16
CA GLY A 203 -12.45 2.70 4.54
C GLY A 203 -12.42 1.55 5.55
N GLY A 204 -12.60 1.89 6.83
CA GLY A 204 -12.81 0.95 7.94
C GLY A 204 -14.03 1.28 8.77
#